data_AF-A0A6M3XVK7-F1
#
_entry.id   AF-A0A6M3XVK7-F1
#
_cell.length_a   1.000
_cell.length_b   1.000
_cell.length_c   1.000
_cell.angle_alpha   90.00
_cell.angle_beta   90.00
_cell.angle_gamma   90.00
#
_symmetry.space_group_name_H-M   'P 1'
#
loop_
_entity.id
_entity.type
_entity.pdbx_description
1 polymer ?
#
loop_
_entity_poly.entity_id
_entity_poly.type
_entity_poly.pdbx_seq_one_letter_code
_entity_poly.pdbx_strand_id
1 'polypeptide(L)'
;MIRFKDKHKGETAWIIGKGTSLFHLSRNDIGNGPIIAIYEAIVPIEILNFPNELFSLQKDGGARKRNPLSDDPECDDRQCDFCKGMVTPKRATLLLHEKEAKYCFEDYPRRLLFTLEEIGLPNNEFSLVCALKIAQFMGCDKFRFVSCDAHANGDIGNFIPLFNKEYYGWIYGMQKDILPKYLEGLDYEWVTPK
;
A
#
# COMPACT_ATOMS: atom_id res chain seq x y z
N MET A 1 -4.33 1.48 -15.00
CA MET A 1 -3.96 2.75 -14.30
C MET A 1 -3.73 3.97 -15.21
N ILE A 2 -3.62 3.81 -16.52
CA ILE A 2 -3.22 4.86 -17.50
C ILE A 2 -3.68 6.32 -17.26
N ARG A 3 -4.90 6.56 -16.76
CA ARG A 3 -5.41 7.93 -16.50
C ARG A 3 -4.66 8.70 -15.41
N PHE A 4 -3.83 8.03 -14.61
CA PHE A 4 -2.99 8.66 -13.59
C PHE A 4 -1.54 8.86 -14.02
N LYS A 5 -1.16 8.37 -15.20
CA LYS A 5 0.21 8.51 -15.69
C LYS A 5 0.58 9.98 -15.75
N ASP A 6 1.71 10.33 -15.13
CA ASP A 6 2.24 11.71 -15.05
C ASP A 6 1.28 12.77 -14.45
N LYS A 7 0.19 12.36 -13.80
CA LYS A 7 -0.80 13.29 -13.22
C LYS A 7 -0.22 14.16 -12.11
N HIS A 8 0.70 13.61 -11.33
CA HIS A 8 1.35 14.22 -10.17
C HIS A 8 2.81 14.54 -10.47
N LYS A 9 3.10 14.97 -11.71
CA LYS A 9 4.46 15.21 -12.19
C LYS A 9 5.19 16.25 -11.33
N GLY A 10 6.31 15.85 -10.72
CA GLY A 10 7.14 16.71 -9.88
C GLY A 10 6.60 16.96 -8.47
N GLU A 11 5.49 16.31 -8.09
CA GLU A 11 4.93 16.38 -6.75
C GLU A 11 5.58 15.39 -5.79
N THR A 12 5.42 15.65 -4.48
CA THR A 12 5.78 14.71 -3.42
C THR A 12 4.69 13.66 -3.22
N ALA A 13 5.02 12.39 -3.35
CA ALA A 13 4.13 11.30 -2.94
C ALA A 13 4.30 10.96 -1.45
N TRP A 14 3.19 10.86 -0.74
CA TRP A 14 3.12 10.46 0.66
C TRP A 14 2.67 9.01 0.77
N ILE A 15 3.63 8.11 1.00
CA ILE A 15 3.39 6.67 1.07
C ILE A 15 3.24 6.28 2.54
N ILE A 16 2.04 5.87 2.93
CA ILE A 16 1.68 5.62 4.33
C ILE A 16 1.74 4.12 4.60
N GLY A 17 2.71 3.74 5.43
CA GLY A 17 2.86 2.39 5.98
C GLY A 17 1.98 2.16 7.20
N LYS A 18 2.24 1.04 7.88
CA LYS A 18 1.43 0.54 9.00
C LYS A 18 2.14 0.57 10.36
N GLY A 19 3.27 1.23 10.45
CA GLY A 19 4.01 1.39 11.71
C GLY A 19 3.15 2.06 12.77
N THR A 20 3.43 1.75 14.04
CA THR A 20 2.71 2.31 15.19
C THR A 20 2.75 3.83 15.28
N SER A 21 3.78 4.48 14.71
CA SER A 21 3.84 5.94 14.62
C SER A 21 2.65 6.55 13.88
N LEU A 22 1.89 5.75 13.12
CA LEU A 22 0.67 6.19 12.44
C LEU A 22 -0.40 6.71 13.43
N PHE A 23 -0.41 6.25 14.67
CA PHE A 23 -1.33 6.77 15.70
C PHE A 23 -1.00 8.21 16.12
N HIS A 24 0.22 8.66 15.87
CA HIS A 24 0.68 10.02 16.16
C HIS A 24 0.57 10.94 14.94
N LEU A 25 0.14 10.40 13.80
CA LEU A 25 0.02 11.17 12.56
C LEU A 25 -1.04 12.26 12.70
N SER A 26 -0.66 13.47 12.33
CA SER A 26 -1.50 14.65 12.31
C SER A 26 -1.58 15.25 10.91
N ARG A 27 -2.46 16.25 10.75
CA ARG A 27 -2.57 16.99 9.49
C ARG A 27 -1.32 17.77 9.09
N ASN A 28 -0.46 18.10 10.05
CA ASN A 28 0.74 18.91 9.81
C ASN A 28 1.92 18.08 9.30
N ASP A 29 1.83 16.75 9.41
CA ASP A 29 2.90 15.84 8.99
C ASP A 29 2.89 15.54 7.49
N ILE A 30 1.79 15.85 6.80
CA ILE A 30 1.59 15.60 5.37
C ILE A 30 1.33 16.93 4.64
N GLY A 31 2.17 17.20 3.64
CA GLY A 31 2.05 18.36 2.76
C GLY A 31 1.20 18.08 1.51
N ASN A 32 1.43 18.86 0.46
CA ASN A 32 0.76 18.68 -0.84
C ASN A 32 1.24 17.42 -1.58
N GLY A 33 0.44 16.95 -2.54
CA GLY A 33 0.72 15.79 -3.40
C GLY A 33 -0.16 14.57 -3.10
N PRO A 34 -0.05 13.47 -3.86
CA PRO A 34 -0.89 12.30 -3.66
C PRO A 34 -0.53 11.54 -2.38
N ILE A 35 -1.54 10.98 -1.71
CA ILE A 35 -1.36 10.07 -0.58
C ILE A 35 -1.68 8.64 -1.03
N ILE A 36 -0.76 7.71 -0.83
CA ILE A 36 -0.96 6.27 -1.08
C ILE A 36 -0.87 5.53 0.25
N ALA A 37 -2.01 5.16 0.81
CA ALA A 37 -2.08 4.40 2.05
C ALA A 37 -2.12 2.89 1.79
N ILE A 38 -1.28 2.13 2.49
CA ILE A 38 -1.12 0.69 2.30
C ILE A 38 -1.98 -0.08 3.30
N TYR A 39 -2.87 -0.94 2.79
CA TYR A 39 -3.86 -1.71 3.56
C TYR A 39 -4.63 -0.87 4.58
N GLU A 40 -4.62 -1.26 5.86
CA GLU A 40 -5.37 -0.65 6.95
C GLU A 40 -4.90 0.75 7.31
N ALA A 41 -3.73 1.19 6.82
CA ALA A 41 -3.28 2.57 6.98
C ALA A 41 -4.31 3.58 6.43
N ILE A 42 -5.17 3.15 5.52
CA ILE A 42 -6.22 4.00 4.97
C ILE A 42 -7.23 4.48 6.03
N VAL A 43 -7.49 3.68 7.06
CA VAL A 43 -8.51 3.98 8.08
C VAL A 43 -8.18 5.28 8.83
N PRO A 44 -7.01 5.43 9.48
CA PRO A 44 -6.67 6.70 10.13
C PRO A 44 -6.51 7.86 9.15
N ILE A 45 -6.02 7.62 7.93
CA ILE A 45 -5.86 8.67 6.91
C ILE A 45 -7.21 9.27 6.47
N GLU A 46 -8.25 8.44 6.35
CA GLU A 46 -9.60 8.94 6.05
C GLU A 46 -10.21 9.74 7.20
N ILE A 47 -9.91 9.37 8.46
CA ILE A 47 -10.36 10.12 9.65
C ILE A 47 -9.73 11.52 9.67
N LEU A 48 -8.44 11.64 9.34
CA LEU A 48 -7.75 12.92 9.25
C LEU A 48 -8.25 13.79 8.08
N ASN A 49 -8.98 13.20 7.11
CA ASN A 49 -9.69 13.90 6.05
C ASN A 49 -8.82 14.92 5.27
N PHE A 50 -7.59 14.51 4.91
CA PHE A 50 -6.69 15.32 4.08
C PHE A 50 -7.34 15.76 2.76
N PRO A 51 -7.09 17.00 2.29
CA PRO A 51 -7.62 17.49 1.02
C PRO A 51 -6.95 16.82 -0.20
N ASN A 52 -5.82 16.15 0.00
CA ASN A 52 -5.05 15.46 -1.02
C ASN A 52 -5.88 14.38 -1.73
N GLU A 53 -5.49 14.09 -2.97
CA GLU A 53 -5.97 12.89 -3.65
C GLU A 53 -5.46 11.66 -2.91
N LEU A 54 -6.38 10.76 -2.59
CA LEU A 54 -6.14 9.64 -1.68
C LEU A 54 -6.33 8.32 -2.42
N PHE A 55 -5.31 7.48 -2.34
CA PHE A 55 -5.26 6.13 -2.88
C PHE A 55 -5.12 5.11 -1.76
N SER A 56 -5.83 3.99 -1.87
CA SER A 56 -5.71 2.84 -0.97
C SER A 56 -5.13 1.67 -1.76
N LEU A 57 -3.88 1.30 -1.47
CA LEU A 57 -3.24 0.15 -2.09
C LEU A 57 -3.55 -1.12 -1.30
N GLN A 58 -4.20 -2.07 -1.97
CA GLN A 58 -4.46 -3.41 -1.44
C GLN A 58 -3.95 -4.45 -2.46
N LYS A 59 -3.01 -5.29 -2.05
CA LYS A 59 -2.37 -6.25 -2.96
C LYS A 59 -2.69 -7.71 -2.59
N ASP A 60 -2.66 -8.07 -1.31
CA ASP A 60 -2.80 -9.45 -0.83
C ASP A 60 -4.28 -9.92 -0.75
N GLY A 61 -5.03 -9.73 -1.82
CA GLY A 61 -6.33 -10.35 -1.96
C GLY A 61 -6.21 -11.86 -2.12
N GLY A 62 -7.20 -12.60 -1.67
CA GLY A 62 -7.23 -14.04 -1.87
C GLY A 62 -7.44 -14.48 -3.31
N ALA A 63 -7.10 -13.69 -4.35
CA ALA A 63 -7.38 -14.04 -5.76
C ALA A 63 -6.52 -15.19 -6.32
N ARG A 64 -6.10 -16.12 -5.46
CA ARG A 64 -6.02 -17.51 -5.88
C ARG A 64 -7.41 -17.85 -6.41
N LYS A 65 -7.51 -18.02 -7.73
CA LYS A 65 -8.66 -18.66 -8.36
C LYS A 65 -9.11 -19.82 -7.47
N ARG A 66 -10.42 -20.05 -7.36
CA ARG A 66 -11.03 -21.37 -7.10
C ARG A 66 -10.03 -22.41 -7.58
N ASN A 67 -9.29 -23.01 -6.67
CA ASN A 67 -8.32 -24.01 -7.06
C ASN A 67 -9.21 -25.15 -7.59
N PRO A 68 -9.09 -25.55 -8.87
CA PRO A 68 -9.94 -26.61 -9.41
C PRO A 68 -9.69 -27.97 -8.73
N LEU A 69 -8.68 -28.04 -7.84
CA LEU A 69 -8.31 -29.19 -7.01
C LEU A 69 -8.49 -28.95 -5.50
N SER A 70 -9.01 -27.79 -5.06
CA SER A 70 -9.50 -27.68 -3.68
C SER A 70 -11.00 -27.45 -3.72
N ASP A 71 -11.73 -28.32 -3.04
CA ASP A 71 -13.15 -28.19 -2.74
C ASP A 71 -13.46 -26.99 -1.82
N ASP A 72 -12.66 -25.93 -1.87
CA ASP A 72 -12.86 -24.70 -1.11
C ASP A 72 -13.60 -23.70 -2.02
N PRO A 73 -14.94 -23.71 -2.00
CA PRO A 73 -15.75 -23.22 -3.12
C PRO A 73 -15.93 -21.70 -3.09
N GLU A 74 -15.53 -21.05 -2.00
CA GLU A 74 -15.92 -19.68 -1.73
C GLU A 74 -14.75 -18.95 -1.07
N CYS A 75 -13.97 -18.24 -1.89
CA CYS A 75 -13.46 -16.96 -1.42
C CYS A 75 -14.68 -16.03 -1.27
N ASP A 76 -15.54 -16.32 -0.28
CA ASP A 76 -16.44 -15.33 0.28
C ASP A 76 -15.51 -14.27 0.84
N ASP A 77 -15.66 -13.04 0.36
CA ASP A 77 -14.85 -11.87 0.69
C ASP A 77 -14.63 -11.66 2.21
N ARG A 78 -15.42 -12.36 3.04
CA ARG A 78 -15.41 -12.34 4.51
C ARG A 78 -14.62 -13.46 5.18
N GLN A 79 -14.29 -14.56 4.50
CA GLN A 79 -13.65 -15.74 5.11
C GLN A 79 -12.23 -16.04 4.62
N CYS A 80 -11.80 -15.45 3.50
CA CYS A 80 -10.41 -15.61 3.08
C CYS A 80 -9.45 -14.93 4.08
N ASP A 81 -8.56 -15.71 4.71
CA ASP A 81 -7.54 -15.19 5.64
C ASP A 81 -6.67 -14.10 5.02
N PHE A 82 -6.46 -14.12 3.70
CA PHE A 82 -5.73 -13.09 2.96
C PHE A 82 -6.56 -11.79 2.82
N CYS A 83 -7.88 -11.90 2.64
CA CYS A 83 -8.77 -10.74 2.57
C CYS A 83 -9.00 -10.07 3.94
N LYS A 84 -8.72 -10.74 5.07
CA LYS A 84 -8.90 -10.18 6.43
C LYS A 84 -8.06 -8.92 6.72
N GLY A 85 -7.00 -8.69 5.95
CA GLY A 85 -6.17 -7.47 6.03
C GLY A 85 -6.59 -6.35 5.08
N MET A 86 -7.52 -6.62 4.16
CA MET A 86 -7.96 -5.62 3.21
C MET A 86 -9.12 -4.83 3.77
N VAL A 87 -9.16 -3.54 3.46
CA VAL A 87 -10.17 -2.61 3.97
C VAL A 87 -10.80 -1.87 2.81
N THR A 88 -12.14 -1.83 2.78
CA THR A 88 -12.89 -0.98 1.86
C THR A 88 -12.73 0.50 2.26
N PRO A 89 -12.09 1.35 1.44
CA PRO A 89 -12.00 2.77 1.74
C PRO A 89 -13.34 3.47 1.56
N LYS A 90 -13.61 4.55 2.30
CA LYS A 90 -14.84 5.36 2.13
C LYS A 90 -14.73 6.32 0.95
N ARG A 91 -13.59 7.01 0.79
CA ARG A 91 -13.38 8.08 -0.20
C ARG A 91 -12.18 7.86 -1.13
N ALA A 92 -11.27 6.96 -0.81
CA ALA A 92 -10.07 6.76 -1.63
C ALA A 92 -10.38 6.13 -3.00
N THR A 93 -9.47 6.33 -3.95
CA THR A 93 -9.35 5.44 -5.11
C THR A 93 -8.68 4.15 -4.66
N LEU A 94 -9.35 3.02 -4.87
CA LEU A 94 -8.86 1.70 -4.47
C LEU A 94 -7.97 1.13 -5.58
N LEU A 95 -6.70 0.86 -5.26
CA LEU A 95 -5.70 0.30 -6.15
C LEU A 95 -5.52 -1.18 -5.81
N LEU A 96 -5.86 -2.06 -6.74
CA LEU A 96 -5.79 -3.51 -6.59
C LEU A 96 -4.80 -4.11 -7.57
N HIS A 97 -3.93 -4.98 -7.08
CA HIS A 97 -3.09 -5.77 -7.99
C HIS A 97 -3.97 -6.78 -8.73
N GLU A 98 -3.92 -6.78 -10.06
CA GLU A 98 -4.81 -7.62 -10.87
C GLU A 98 -4.67 -9.11 -10.56
N LYS A 99 -3.45 -9.62 -10.37
CA LYS A 99 -3.25 -11.05 -10.15
C LYS A 99 -3.73 -11.53 -8.78
N GLU A 100 -3.56 -10.70 -7.75
CA GLU A 100 -3.79 -11.11 -6.36
C GLU A 100 -5.10 -10.56 -5.79
N ALA A 101 -5.66 -9.48 -6.33
CA ALA A 101 -6.81 -8.81 -5.70
C ALA A 101 -7.94 -8.44 -6.66
N LYS A 102 -7.92 -8.88 -7.93
CA LYS A 102 -8.93 -8.43 -8.92
C LYS A 102 -10.38 -8.71 -8.55
N TYR A 103 -10.65 -9.78 -7.80
CA TYR A 103 -11.99 -10.18 -7.37
C TYR A 103 -12.39 -9.56 -6.03
N CYS A 104 -11.49 -8.83 -5.36
CA CYS A 104 -11.83 -8.15 -4.12
C CYS A 104 -12.56 -6.84 -4.44
N PHE A 105 -13.58 -6.51 -3.64
CA PHE A 105 -14.30 -5.23 -3.71
C PHE A 105 -14.91 -4.94 -5.08
N GLU A 106 -15.55 -5.92 -5.71
CA GLU A 106 -16.02 -5.78 -7.09
C GLU A 106 -16.99 -4.62 -7.28
N ASP A 107 -17.85 -4.39 -6.28
CA ASP A 107 -18.86 -3.33 -6.25
C ASP A 107 -18.31 -1.94 -5.86
N TYR A 108 -17.00 -1.82 -5.59
CA TYR A 108 -16.42 -0.54 -5.19
C TYR A 108 -16.25 0.41 -6.40
N PRO A 109 -16.92 1.59 -6.42
CA PRO A 109 -17.04 2.39 -7.64
C PRO A 109 -15.74 3.05 -8.11
N ARG A 110 -14.77 3.25 -7.20
CA ARG A 110 -13.44 3.83 -7.50
C ARG A 110 -12.33 2.78 -7.45
N ARG A 111 -12.66 1.55 -7.86
CA ARG A 111 -11.70 0.45 -7.98
C ARG A 111 -10.89 0.57 -9.26
N LEU A 112 -9.59 0.34 -9.16
CA LEU A 112 -8.66 0.29 -10.27
C LEU A 112 -7.75 -0.91 -10.13
N LEU A 113 -7.63 -1.66 -11.22
CA LEU A 113 -6.65 -2.73 -11.33
C LEU A 113 -5.34 -2.16 -11.90
N PHE A 114 -4.23 -2.66 -11.38
CA PHE A 114 -2.90 -2.44 -11.93
C PHE A 114 -2.18 -3.77 -12.13
N THR A 115 -1.27 -3.81 -13.09
CA THR A 115 -0.32 -4.91 -13.28
C THR A 115 1.08 -4.47 -12.88
N LEU A 116 1.94 -5.42 -12.52
CA LEU A 116 3.35 -5.12 -12.20
C LEU A 116 4.08 -4.55 -13.42
N GLU A 117 3.80 -5.07 -14.61
CA GLU A 117 4.34 -4.55 -15.87
C GLU A 117 3.98 -3.09 -16.10
N GLU A 118 2.72 -2.69 -15.84
CA GLU A 118 2.26 -1.30 -16.00
C GLU A 118 3.08 -0.33 -15.12
N ILE A 119 3.49 -0.76 -13.93
CA ILE A 119 4.28 0.04 -12.99
C ILE A 119 5.80 -0.25 -13.07
N GLY A 120 6.24 -0.99 -14.10
CA GLY A 120 7.66 -1.24 -14.36
C GLY A 120 8.33 -2.22 -13.38
N LEU A 121 7.57 -3.17 -12.83
CA LEU A 121 8.09 -4.24 -11.97
C LEU A 121 8.09 -5.59 -12.70
N PRO A 122 9.24 -6.30 -12.74
CA PRO A 122 9.35 -7.56 -13.48
C PRO A 122 8.78 -8.77 -12.71
N ASN A 123 8.74 -8.69 -11.38
CA ASN A 123 8.34 -9.78 -10.49
C ASN A 123 7.46 -9.27 -9.35
N ASN A 124 6.86 -10.20 -8.62
CA ASN A 124 6.08 -9.87 -7.43
C ASN A 124 6.96 -9.23 -6.37
N GLU A 125 6.57 -8.06 -5.89
CA GLU A 125 7.36 -7.23 -4.95
C GLU A 125 6.51 -6.73 -3.80
N PHE A 126 7.12 -6.35 -2.69
CA PHE A 126 6.38 -5.89 -1.51
C PHE A 126 5.48 -4.68 -1.79
N SER A 127 4.38 -4.56 -1.05
CA SER A 127 3.38 -3.49 -1.27
C SER A 127 3.97 -2.08 -1.14
N LEU A 128 5.03 -1.91 -0.33
CA LEU A 128 5.77 -0.66 -0.22
C LEU A 128 6.52 -0.30 -1.53
N VAL A 129 7.14 -1.28 -2.19
CA VAL A 129 7.78 -1.13 -3.51
C VAL A 129 6.73 -0.86 -4.58
N CYS A 130 5.58 -1.54 -4.52
CA CYS A 130 4.47 -1.28 -5.43
C CYS A 130 3.94 0.16 -5.26
N ALA A 131 3.77 0.65 -4.04
CA ALA A 131 3.35 2.03 -3.77
C ALA A 131 4.34 3.06 -4.34
N LEU A 132 5.65 2.83 -4.15
CA LEU A 132 6.70 3.66 -4.74
C LEU A 132 6.61 3.68 -6.27
N LYS A 133 6.47 2.51 -6.89
CA LYS A 133 6.41 2.39 -8.36
C LYS A 133 5.13 2.99 -8.94
N ILE A 134 4.01 2.88 -8.24
CA ILE A 134 2.78 3.58 -8.58
C ILE A 134 2.98 5.10 -8.50
N ALA A 135 3.61 5.62 -7.45
CA ALA A 135 3.92 7.05 -7.34
C ALA A 135 4.84 7.53 -8.48
N GLN A 136 5.86 6.76 -8.83
CA GLN A 136 6.73 7.03 -9.99
C GLN A 136 5.94 7.03 -11.31
N PHE A 137 5.04 6.06 -11.50
CA PHE A 137 4.13 6.01 -12.65
C PHE A 137 3.22 7.25 -12.71
N MET A 138 2.81 7.78 -11.55
CA MET A 138 2.05 9.02 -11.44
C MET A 138 2.88 10.28 -11.71
N GLY A 139 4.20 10.17 -11.89
CA GLY A 139 5.11 11.27 -12.18
C GLY A 139 5.75 11.94 -10.96
N CYS A 140 5.49 11.44 -9.74
CA CYS A 140 6.12 11.98 -8.54
C CYS A 140 7.65 11.74 -8.58
N ASP A 141 8.41 12.73 -8.13
CA ASP A 141 9.88 12.68 -8.08
C ASP A 141 10.45 12.79 -6.65
N LYS A 142 9.60 13.06 -5.67
CA LYS A 142 9.92 13.10 -4.23
C LYS A 142 9.04 12.14 -3.47
N PHE A 143 9.60 11.47 -2.48
CA PHE A 143 8.90 10.41 -1.75
C PHE A 143 9.02 10.63 -0.25
N ARG A 144 7.90 10.54 0.47
CA ARG A 144 7.87 10.58 1.94
C ARG A 144 7.22 9.30 2.43
N PHE A 145 8.01 8.47 3.08
CA PHE A 145 7.58 7.20 3.64
C PHE A 145 7.16 7.41 5.08
N VAL A 146 5.86 7.54 5.30
CA VAL A 146 5.28 7.87 6.59
C VAL A 146 4.92 6.58 7.31
N SER A 147 5.27 6.49 8.59
CA SER A 147 4.93 5.33 9.43
C SER A 147 5.36 3.99 8.83
N CYS A 148 6.55 3.97 8.25
CA CYS A 148 7.24 2.76 7.81
C CYS A 148 8.28 2.35 8.85
N ASP A 149 7.84 2.19 10.11
CA ASP A 149 8.71 2.12 11.30
C ASP A 149 9.75 0.98 11.25
N ALA A 150 9.42 -0.14 10.61
CA ALA A 150 10.34 -1.25 10.37
C ALA A 150 11.59 -0.84 9.58
N HIS A 151 11.43 0.10 8.65
CA HIS A 151 12.51 0.66 7.84
C HIS A 151 13.15 1.88 8.49
N ALA A 152 12.33 2.78 9.05
CA ALA A 152 12.82 4.01 9.65
C ALA A 152 13.66 3.76 10.92
N ASN A 153 13.19 2.88 11.81
CA ASN A 153 13.75 2.67 13.15
C ASN A 153 14.14 1.22 13.42
N GLY A 154 13.93 0.31 12.45
CA GLY A 154 14.15 -1.11 12.66
C GLY A 154 13.07 -1.80 13.49
N ASP A 155 11.90 -1.18 13.67
CA ASP A 155 10.79 -1.76 14.43
C ASP A 155 9.97 -2.75 13.59
N ILE A 156 10.47 -3.97 13.50
CA ILE A 156 9.91 -5.04 12.66
C ILE A 156 8.65 -5.67 13.30
N GLY A 157 8.41 -5.46 14.60
CA GLY A 157 7.38 -6.16 15.38
C GLY A 157 6.12 -5.34 15.70
N ASN A 158 6.15 -4.02 15.55
CA ASN A 158 5.05 -3.14 15.93
C ASN A 158 4.41 -2.46 14.71
N PHE A 159 3.19 -2.89 14.38
CA PHE A 159 2.40 -2.35 13.27
C PHE A 159 0.89 -2.54 13.50
N ILE A 160 0.08 -1.79 12.77
CA ILE A 160 -1.38 -1.67 12.93
C ILE A 160 -2.10 -2.28 11.74
N PRO A 161 -3.19 -3.03 12.03
CA PRO A 161 -3.07 -4.39 12.52
C PRO A 161 -2.49 -5.31 11.43
N LEU A 162 -2.06 -6.50 11.79
CA LEU A 162 -2.35 -7.70 10.99
C LEU A 162 -2.18 -8.92 11.89
N PHE A 163 -3.10 -9.86 11.70
CA PHE A 163 -3.05 -11.18 12.31
C PHE A 163 -1.70 -11.85 12.04
N ASN A 164 -1.21 -12.62 13.02
CA ASN A 164 0.05 -13.37 12.95
C ASN A 164 1.33 -12.50 12.85
N LYS A 165 1.72 -11.89 13.98
CA LYS A 165 2.93 -11.04 14.11
C LYS A 165 4.23 -11.75 13.66
N GLU A 166 4.33 -13.06 13.83
CA GLU A 166 5.53 -13.83 13.49
C GLU A 166 5.77 -13.89 11.97
N TYR A 167 4.71 -14.15 11.19
CA TYR A 167 4.81 -14.22 9.72
C TYR A 167 5.28 -12.90 9.09
N TYR A 168 4.73 -11.78 9.57
CA TYR A 168 5.08 -10.46 9.04
C TYR A 168 6.44 -9.96 9.49
N GLY A 169 6.93 -10.38 10.67
CA GLY A 169 8.27 -10.04 11.12
C GLY A 169 9.36 -10.51 10.14
N TRP A 170 9.21 -11.73 9.61
CA TRP A 170 10.12 -12.27 8.60
C TRP A 170 10.06 -11.49 7.27
N ILE A 171 8.85 -11.16 6.80
CA ILE A 171 8.61 -10.36 5.59
C ILE A 171 9.29 -8.99 5.67
N TYR A 172 9.14 -8.28 6.78
CA TYR A 172 9.75 -6.97 6.96
C TYR A 172 11.27 -7.05 7.09
N GLY A 173 11.81 -8.15 7.64
CA GLY A 173 13.24 -8.45 7.59
C GLY A 173 13.77 -8.50 6.15
N MET A 174 13.11 -9.27 5.27
CA MET A 174 13.50 -9.36 3.85
C MET A 174 13.40 -8.03 3.10
N GLN A 175 12.43 -7.18 3.44
CA GLN A 175 12.27 -5.88 2.78
C GLN A 175 13.49 -4.98 2.95
N LYS A 176 14.22 -5.08 4.06
CA LYS A 176 15.41 -4.25 4.33
C LYS A 176 16.51 -4.45 3.29
N ASP A 177 16.59 -5.63 2.67
CA ASP A 177 17.61 -5.94 1.67
C ASP A 177 17.17 -5.58 0.24
N ILE A 178 15.86 -5.48 0.00
CA ILE A 178 15.29 -5.24 -1.33
C ILE A 178 15.06 -3.76 -1.58
N LEU A 179 14.43 -3.07 -0.62
CA LEU A 179 13.98 -1.70 -0.79
C LEU A 179 15.10 -0.69 -1.13
N PRO A 180 16.32 -0.77 -0.55
CA PRO A 180 17.40 0.17 -0.89
C PRO A 180 17.72 0.25 -2.39
N LYS A 181 17.59 -0.87 -3.12
CA LYS A 181 17.82 -0.92 -4.57
C LYS A 181 16.82 -0.08 -5.37
N TYR A 182 15.62 0.11 -4.83
CA TYR A 182 14.58 0.92 -5.45
C TYR A 182 14.65 2.39 -5.06
N LEU A 183 15.39 2.72 -3.99
CA LEU A 183 15.53 4.07 -3.46
C LEU A 183 16.80 4.78 -3.95
N GLU A 184 17.73 4.05 -4.56
CA GLU A 184 18.98 4.61 -5.07
C GLU A 184 18.72 5.79 -6.03
N GLY A 185 19.31 6.94 -5.72
CA GLY A 185 19.18 8.16 -6.52
C GLY A 185 17.85 8.91 -6.40
N LEU A 186 16.93 8.48 -5.53
CA LEU A 186 15.66 9.17 -5.30
C LEU A 186 15.76 10.23 -4.20
N ASP A 187 14.98 11.32 -4.31
CA ASP A 187 14.69 12.22 -3.18
C ASP A 187 13.65 11.55 -2.30
N TYR A 188 14.08 10.98 -1.18
CA TYR A 188 13.18 10.38 -0.21
C TYR A 188 13.55 10.69 1.23
N GLU A 189 12.54 10.58 2.10
CA GLU A 189 12.71 10.71 3.55
C GLU A 189 11.74 9.77 4.28
N TRP A 190 12.19 9.26 5.41
CA TRP A 190 11.39 8.48 6.36
C TRP A 190 10.78 9.43 7.38
N VAL A 191 9.45 9.43 7.49
CA VAL A 191 8.70 10.27 8.42
C VAL A 191 8.09 9.40 9.51
N THR A 192 8.50 9.63 10.75
CA THR A 192 7.99 8.93 11.94
C THR A 192 7.31 9.94 12.86
N PRO A 193 5.97 10.12 12.77
CA PRO A 193 5.23 11.02 13.65
C PRO A 193 5.40 10.66 15.14
N LYS A 194 5.29 11.66 16.02
CA LYS A 194 5.53 11.53 17.48
C LYS A 194 4.45 12.22 18.29
#